data_AF-A0AB37GR07-F1
#
_entry.id   AF-A0AB37GR07-F1
#
_cell.length_a   1.000
_cell.length_b   1.000
_cell.length_c   1.000
_cell.angle_alpha   90.00
_cell.angle_beta   90.00
_cell.angle_gamma   90.00
#
_symmetry.space_group_name_H-M   'P 1'
#
loop_
_entity.id
_entity.type
_entity.pdbx_description
1 polymer ?
#
loop_
_entity_poly.entity_id
_entity_poly.type
_entity_poly.pdbx_seq_one_letter_code
_entity_poly.pdbx_strand_id
1 'polypeptide(L)'
;MKIALTAPLRAGKSLAASYISLHYDFQPFAFGDELKDAFHRAFPHVPRNPKPRAHYQKFGQWAREAFGEDVWIDALMPKIAAYLDRHPCDCGNTALKNRVIIDDCRQPNEYKRLKDEGFVFIRITAPAELRIERAKKAGDEFDLADLEHPTELAVDHFEVDYEIENAGKPEELYEKLDAIMAELLV
;
A
#
# COMPACT_ATOMS: atom_id res chain seq x y z
N MET A 1 -10.61 -6.88 9.77
CA MET A 1 -10.01 -7.51 8.57
C MET A 1 -8.73 -6.76 8.23
N LYS A 2 -7.69 -7.43 7.72
CA LYS A 2 -6.42 -6.80 7.33
C LYS A 2 -6.08 -7.19 5.89
N ILE A 3 -5.92 -6.21 4.99
CA ILE A 3 -5.56 -6.44 3.59
C ILE A 3 -4.27 -5.71 3.24
N ALA A 4 -3.41 -6.34 2.47
CA ALA A 4 -2.21 -5.72 1.90
C ALA A 4 -2.29 -5.77 0.37
N LEU A 5 -2.12 -4.63 -0.29
CA LEU A 5 -2.01 -4.55 -1.73
C LEU A 5 -0.55 -4.52 -2.15
N THR A 6 -0.25 -5.36 -3.13
CA THR A 6 1.07 -5.39 -3.77
C THR A 6 0.89 -5.27 -5.28
N ALA A 7 1.72 -4.46 -5.94
CA ALA A 7 1.55 -4.21 -7.37
C ALA A 7 2.79 -3.53 -7.95
N PRO A 8 3.17 -3.85 -9.20
CA PRO A 8 4.14 -3.07 -9.93
C PRO A 8 3.60 -1.67 -10.24
N LEU A 9 4.52 -0.76 -10.57
CA LEU A 9 4.25 0.63 -10.91
C LEU A 9 3.13 0.71 -11.97
N ARG A 10 2.14 1.56 -11.71
CA ARG A 10 1.03 1.88 -12.63
C ARG A 10 0.11 0.69 -12.97
N ALA A 11 0.15 -0.40 -12.21
CA ALA A 11 -0.82 -1.49 -12.34
C ALA A 11 -2.24 -1.15 -11.83
N GLY A 12 -2.43 -0.04 -11.12
CA GLY A 12 -3.75 0.40 -10.63
C GLY A 12 -3.97 0.18 -9.13
N LYS A 13 -2.91 -0.06 -8.36
CA LYS A 13 -2.97 -0.22 -6.91
C LYS A 13 -3.72 0.89 -6.17
N SER A 14 -3.39 2.16 -6.45
CA SER A 14 -4.06 3.29 -5.80
C SER A 14 -5.55 3.36 -6.14
N LEU A 15 -5.94 2.90 -7.34
CA LEU A 15 -7.33 2.81 -7.75
C LEU A 15 -8.08 1.76 -6.92
N ALA A 16 -7.48 0.56 -6.78
CA ALA A 16 -8.04 -0.50 -5.94
C ALA A 16 -8.09 -0.11 -4.46
N ALA A 17 -7.04 0.50 -3.91
CA ALA A 17 -7.01 0.96 -2.52
C ALA A 17 -8.14 1.95 -2.23
N SER A 18 -8.33 2.91 -3.14
CA SER A 18 -9.40 3.91 -3.05
C SER A 18 -10.78 3.26 -3.11
N TYR A 19 -10.96 2.31 -4.03
CA TYR A 19 -12.23 1.61 -4.19
C TYR A 19 -12.58 0.77 -2.95
N ILE A 20 -11.64 -0.05 -2.47
CA ILE A 20 -11.84 -0.88 -1.27
C ILE A 20 -12.13 -0.01 -0.05
N SER A 21 -11.38 1.09 0.11
CA SER A 21 -11.60 2.02 1.22
C SER A 21 -13.01 2.61 1.18
N LEU A 22 -13.44 3.12 0.02
CA LEU A 22 -14.72 3.80 -0.13
C LEU A 22 -15.93 2.86 -0.04
N HIS A 23 -15.85 1.68 -0.65
CA HIS A 23 -17.00 0.78 -0.79
C HIS A 23 -17.10 -0.27 0.33
N TYR A 24 -15.98 -0.59 0.99
CA TYR A 24 -15.92 -1.65 2.01
C TYR A 24 -15.42 -1.16 3.38
N ASP A 25 -15.29 0.16 3.57
CA ASP A 25 -14.94 0.82 4.84
C ASP A 25 -13.60 0.33 5.42
N PHE A 26 -12.60 0.24 4.55
CA PHE A 26 -11.22 -0.03 4.96
C PHE A 26 -10.49 1.28 5.19
N GLN A 27 -9.83 1.41 6.35
CA GLN A 27 -8.92 2.51 6.63
C GLN A 27 -7.57 2.26 5.94
N PRO A 28 -7.13 3.14 5.04
CA PRO A 28 -5.80 3.05 4.43
C PRO A 28 -4.70 3.43 5.42
N PHE A 29 -3.60 2.69 5.32
CA PHE A 29 -2.33 2.92 5.99
C PHE A 29 -1.18 2.71 5.00
N ALA A 30 -0.06 3.38 5.21
CA ALA A 30 1.12 3.28 4.36
C ALA A 30 2.40 3.46 5.17
N PHE A 31 3.41 2.62 4.96
CA PHE A 31 4.72 2.76 5.62
C PHE A 31 5.38 4.08 5.23
N GLY A 32 5.22 4.48 3.97
CA GLY A 32 5.71 5.75 3.45
C GLY A 32 5.07 6.97 4.09
N ASP A 33 3.89 6.87 4.70
CA ASP A 33 3.27 8.00 5.41
C ASP A 33 3.97 8.27 6.74
N GLU A 34 4.40 7.23 7.47
CA GLU A 34 5.22 7.40 8.68
C GLU A 34 6.53 8.13 8.39
N LEU A 35 7.19 7.76 7.28
CA LEU A 35 8.39 8.44 6.81
C LEU A 35 8.10 9.91 6.52
N LYS A 36 7.07 10.21 5.74
CA LYS A 36 6.71 11.59 5.36
C LYS A 36 6.38 12.41 6.61
N ASP A 37 5.60 11.86 7.53
CA ASP A 37 5.17 12.57 8.73
C ASP A 37 6.33 12.83 9.70
N ALA A 38 7.23 11.86 9.88
CA ALA A 38 8.46 12.06 10.64
C ALA A 38 9.35 13.14 10.00
N PHE A 39 9.53 13.09 8.67
CA PHE A 39 10.32 14.08 7.93
C PHE A 39 9.74 15.49 8.09
N HIS A 40 8.43 15.66 7.87
CA HIS A 40 7.78 16.97 7.95
C HIS A 40 7.66 17.51 9.37
N ARG A 41 7.64 16.64 10.38
CA ARG A 41 7.74 17.05 11.78
C ARG A 41 9.13 17.64 12.09
N ALA A 42 10.19 17.05 11.55
CA ALA A 42 11.56 17.54 11.73
C ALA A 42 11.87 18.77 10.86
N PHE A 43 11.30 18.84 9.66
CA PHE A 43 11.57 19.88 8.66
C PHE A 43 10.28 20.55 8.16
N PRO A 44 9.51 21.24 9.04
CA PRO A 44 8.20 21.79 8.69
C PRO A 44 8.23 22.90 7.62
N HIS A 45 9.40 23.46 7.35
CA HIS A 45 9.61 24.48 6.31
C HIS A 45 9.73 23.89 4.89
N VAL A 46 9.96 22.58 4.76
CA VAL A 46 10.03 21.92 3.45
C VAL A 46 8.59 21.65 2.99
N PRO A 47 8.16 22.16 1.81
CA PRO A 47 6.79 21.96 1.37
C PRO A 47 6.54 20.49 0.98
N ARG A 48 5.30 20.02 1.19
CA ARG A 48 4.85 18.72 0.68
C ARG A 48 4.66 18.70 -0.84
N ASN A 49 4.50 19.88 -1.46
CA ASN A 49 4.28 20.06 -2.89
C ASN A 49 5.22 21.16 -3.46
N PRO A 50 5.95 20.89 -4.56
CA PRO A 50 6.10 19.59 -5.21
C PRO A 50 6.69 18.54 -4.26
N LYS A 51 6.33 17.26 -4.46
CA LYS A 51 6.74 16.18 -3.57
C LYS A 51 8.26 16.09 -3.47
N PRO A 52 8.89 16.28 -2.30
CA PRO A 52 10.35 16.30 -2.15
C PRO A 52 10.95 14.88 -2.14
N ARG A 53 10.83 14.16 -3.26
CA ARG A 53 11.16 12.72 -3.37
C ARG A 53 12.58 12.39 -2.93
N ALA A 54 13.57 13.16 -3.39
CA ALA A 54 14.97 12.95 -3.04
C ALA A 54 15.23 13.07 -1.53
N HIS A 55 14.54 14.00 -0.85
CA HIS A 55 14.66 14.13 0.60
C HIS A 55 14.04 12.94 1.32
N TYR A 56 12.86 12.48 0.91
CA TYR A 56 12.24 11.29 1.49
C TYR A 56 13.10 10.04 1.32
N GLN A 57 13.68 9.84 0.14
CA GLN A 57 14.55 8.68 -0.12
C GLN A 57 15.79 8.70 0.78
N LYS A 58 16.50 9.84 0.86
CA LYS A 58 17.68 9.97 1.71
C LYS A 58 17.36 9.80 3.19
N PHE A 59 16.30 10.44 3.67
CA PHE A 59 15.88 10.34 5.06
C PHE A 59 15.41 8.92 5.43
N GLY A 60 14.64 8.30 4.53
CA GLY A 60 14.20 6.92 4.65
C GLY A 60 15.34 5.93 4.77
N GLN A 61 16.33 6.06 3.89
CA GLN A 61 17.52 5.21 3.87
C GLN A 61 18.36 5.39 5.15
N TRP A 62 18.65 6.64 5.51
CA TRP A 62 19.40 6.94 6.73
C TRP A 62 18.72 6.38 7.98
N ALA A 63 17.39 6.48 8.10
CA ALA A 63 16.68 5.96 9.26
C ALA A 63 16.80 4.43 9.37
N ARG A 64 16.76 3.71 8.24
CA ARG A 64 16.97 2.25 8.21
C ARG A 64 18.39 1.89 8.65
N GLU A 65 19.39 2.59 8.15
CA GLU A 65 20.79 2.38 8.52
C GLU A 65 21.06 2.68 10.01
N ALA A 66 20.44 3.73 10.55
CA ALA A 66 20.68 4.20 11.92
C ALA A 66 19.88 3.44 12.99
N PHE A 67 18.66 3.00 12.67
CA PHE A 67 17.71 2.46 13.65
C PHE A 67 17.20 1.06 13.31
N GLY A 68 17.60 0.50 12.17
CA GLY A 68 17.21 -0.83 11.70
C GLY A 68 16.23 -0.80 10.52
N GLU A 69 16.29 -1.85 9.68
CA GLU A 69 15.49 -1.98 8.45
C GLU A 69 13.97 -1.89 8.69
N ASP A 70 13.51 -2.25 9.89
CA ASP A 70 12.10 -2.29 10.28
C ASP A 70 11.59 -0.97 10.88
N VAL A 71 12.39 0.10 10.90
CA VAL A 71 12.04 1.38 11.56
C VAL A 71 10.66 1.94 11.16
N TRP A 72 10.28 1.83 9.89
CA TRP A 72 8.99 2.31 9.39
C TRP A 72 7.84 1.34 9.67
N ILE A 73 8.16 0.04 9.77
CA ILE A 73 7.22 -0.99 10.19
C ILE A 73 6.87 -0.76 11.66
N ASP A 74 7.87 -0.59 12.51
CA ASP A 74 7.71 -0.38 13.95
C ASP A 74 7.03 0.95 14.27
N ALA A 75 7.14 1.95 13.38
CA ALA A 75 6.37 3.19 13.48
C ALA A 75 4.88 3.00 13.12
N LEU A 76 4.57 2.18 12.10
CA LEU A 76 3.20 2.03 11.58
C LEU A 76 2.36 1.03 12.38
N MET A 77 2.91 -0.14 12.70
CA MET A 77 2.15 -1.27 13.24
C MET A 77 1.41 -0.95 14.55
N PRO A 78 1.98 -0.18 15.52
CA PRO A 78 1.23 0.23 16.70
C PRO A 78 0.00 1.08 16.39
N LYS A 79 0.02 1.90 15.33
CA LYS A 79 -1.14 2.70 14.91
C LYS A 79 -2.25 1.84 14.33
N ILE A 80 -1.87 0.81 13.56
CA ILE A 80 -2.81 -0.19 13.03
C ILE A 80 -3.46 -0.96 14.18
N ALA A 81 -2.67 -1.43 15.16
CA ALA A 81 -3.20 -2.09 16.35
C ALA A 81 -4.18 -1.19 17.11
N ALA A 82 -3.78 0.06 17.40
CA ALA A 82 -4.65 1.02 18.07
C ALA A 82 -5.90 1.41 17.25
N TYR A 83 -5.88 1.30 15.93
CA TYR A 83 -7.07 1.45 15.10
C TYR A 83 -7.97 0.21 15.22
N LEU A 84 -7.42 -1.00 15.12
CA LEU A 84 -8.18 -2.23 15.23
C LEU A 84 -8.82 -2.43 16.61
N ASP A 85 -8.17 -1.98 17.68
CA ASP A 85 -8.67 -2.07 19.06
C ASP A 85 -9.78 -1.07 19.40
N ARG A 86 -9.99 -0.03 18.56
CA ARG A 86 -11.06 0.93 18.77
C ARG A 86 -12.42 0.25 18.62
N HIS A 87 -13.25 0.34 19.65
CA HIS A 87 -14.63 -0.11 19.59
C HIS A 87 -15.48 1.02 18.97
N PRO A 88 -16.21 0.78 17.86
CA PRO A 88 -16.97 1.84 17.18
C PRO A 88 -18.15 2.36 18.02
N CYS A 89 -18.63 1.57 18.98
CA CYS A 89 -19.65 2.00 19.94
C CYS A 89 -19.63 1.13 21.21
N ASP A 90 -20.03 1.71 22.34
CA ASP A 90 -20.39 0.98 23.57
C ASP A 90 -21.78 0.30 23.46
N CYS A 91 -22.40 0.38 22.28
CA CYS A 91 -23.74 -0.12 22.00
C CYS A 91 -23.81 -1.65 21.80
N GLY A 92 -22.70 -2.35 22.00
CA GLY A 92 -22.59 -3.81 21.82
C GLY A 92 -22.68 -4.28 20.37
N ASN A 93 -22.76 -3.36 19.41
CA ASN A 93 -22.83 -3.69 17.99
C ASN A 93 -21.44 -3.99 17.44
N THR A 94 -21.03 -5.25 17.49
CA THR A 94 -19.75 -5.74 16.97
C THR A 94 -19.74 -5.89 15.43
N ALA A 95 -20.81 -5.50 14.73
CA ALA A 95 -20.93 -5.69 13.28
C ALA A 95 -20.02 -4.76 12.47
N LEU A 96 -19.61 -3.62 13.03
CA LEU A 96 -18.66 -2.70 12.39
C LEU A 96 -17.25 -2.99 12.90
N LYS A 97 -16.68 -4.15 12.54
CA LYS A 97 -15.27 -4.42 12.84
C LYS A 97 -14.40 -3.51 12.00
N ASN A 98 -13.48 -2.78 12.63
CA ASN A 98 -12.47 -1.98 11.94
C ASN A 98 -11.69 -2.84 10.93
N ARG A 99 -11.49 -2.27 9.73
CA ARG A 99 -10.80 -2.93 8.62
C ARG A 99 -9.66 -2.04 8.16
N VAL A 100 -8.52 -2.65 7.86
CA VAL A 100 -7.31 -1.93 7.47
C VAL A 100 -6.79 -2.42 6.14
N ILE A 101 -6.33 -1.48 5.32
CA ILE A 101 -5.66 -1.77 4.06
C ILE A 101 -4.30 -1.09 4.04
N ILE A 102 -3.25 -1.84 3.71
CA ILE A 102 -1.91 -1.28 3.43
C ILE A 102 -1.70 -1.26 1.92
N ASP A 103 -1.39 -0.10 1.37
CA ASP A 103 -1.30 0.09 -0.07
C ASP A 103 0.14 0.28 -0.60
N ASP A 104 1.18 0.16 0.22
CA ASP A 104 2.56 0.43 -0.18
C ASP A 104 3.62 -0.61 0.23
N CYS A 105 3.21 -1.85 0.51
CA CYS A 105 4.14 -2.97 0.73
C CYS A 105 5.02 -3.22 -0.51
N ARG A 106 6.33 -3.06 -0.36
CA ARG A 106 7.33 -3.18 -1.44
C ARG A 106 8.59 -3.94 -1.01
N GLN A 107 8.85 -4.06 0.29
CA GLN A 107 10.08 -4.67 0.79
C GLN A 107 9.82 -6.06 1.41
N PRO A 108 10.78 -7.00 1.35
CA PRO A 108 10.61 -8.35 1.91
C PRO A 108 10.32 -8.37 3.42
N ASN A 109 10.88 -7.44 4.19
CA ASN A 109 10.61 -7.31 5.63
C ASN A 109 9.19 -6.80 5.92
N GLU A 110 8.70 -5.83 5.13
CA GLU A 110 7.31 -5.38 5.17
C GLU A 110 6.37 -6.55 4.87
N TYR A 111 6.61 -7.27 3.78
CA TYR A 111 5.83 -8.45 3.39
C TYR A 111 5.80 -9.48 4.51
N LYS A 112 6.97 -9.84 5.05
CA LYS A 112 7.10 -10.80 6.14
C LYS A 112 6.30 -10.36 7.36
N ARG A 113 6.45 -9.11 7.81
CA ARG A 113 5.70 -8.61 8.97
C ARG A 113 4.20 -8.72 8.74
N LEU A 114 3.71 -8.31 7.57
CA LEU A 114 2.28 -8.33 7.27
C LEU A 114 1.72 -9.76 7.17
N LYS A 115 2.48 -10.71 6.62
CA LYS A 115 2.09 -12.15 6.66
C LYS A 115 2.02 -12.66 8.10
N ASP A 116 3.02 -12.37 8.93
CA ASP A 116 3.05 -12.79 10.34
C ASP A 116 1.85 -12.18 11.14
N GLU A 117 1.37 -11.01 10.72
CA GLU A 117 0.21 -10.31 11.29
C GLU A 117 -1.14 -10.79 10.72
N GLY A 118 -1.14 -11.74 9.79
CA GLY A 118 -2.35 -12.31 9.19
C GLY A 118 -3.05 -11.38 8.19
N PHE A 119 -2.30 -10.54 7.47
CA PHE A 119 -2.85 -9.80 6.34
C PHE A 119 -3.14 -10.73 5.16
N VAL A 120 -4.29 -10.50 4.52
CA VAL A 120 -4.63 -11.08 3.22
C VAL A 120 -3.98 -10.24 2.12
N PHE A 121 -3.21 -10.87 1.25
CA PHE A 121 -2.50 -10.23 0.16
C PHE A 121 -3.28 -10.31 -1.16
N ILE A 122 -3.45 -9.16 -1.79
CA ILE A 122 -4.01 -9.04 -3.14
C ILE A 122 -2.95 -8.42 -4.04
N ARG A 123 -2.47 -9.18 -5.04
CA ARG A 123 -1.61 -8.66 -6.10
C ARG A 123 -2.45 -8.09 -7.23
N ILE A 124 -2.14 -6.87 -7.63
CA ILE A 124 -2.72 -6.25 -8.83
C ILE A 124 -1.65 -6.18 -9.90
N THR A 125 -1.87 -6.86 -11.02
CA THR A 125 -0.95 -6.86 -12.17
C THR A 125 -1.54 -6.05 -13.32
N ALA A 126 -0.70 -5.67 -14.29
CA ALA A 126 -1.14 -5.13 -15.57
C ALA A 126 -0.04 -5.33 -16.62
N PRO A 127 -0.39 -5.49 -17.91
CA PRO A 127 0.59 -5.61 -18.99
C PRO A 127 1.61 -4.46 -18.97
N ALA A 128 2.88 -4.77 -19.26
CA ALA A 128 3.97 -3.81 -19.15
C ALA A 128 3.77 -2.59 -20.05
N GLU A 129 3.31 -2.81 -21.27
CA GLU A 129 3.01 -1.78 -22.26
C GLU A 129 1.95 -0.82 -21.72
N LEU A 130 0.88 -1.36 -21.12
CA LEU A 130 -0.20 -0.58 -20.54
C LEU A 130 0.28 0.24 -19.32
N ARG A 131 1.16 -0.33 -18.48
CA ARG A 131 1.77 0.40 -17.35
C ARG A 131 2.62 1.57 -17.84
N ILE A 132 3.41 1.36 -18.90
CA ILE A 132 4.22 2.41 -19.54
C ILE A 132 3.33 3.52 -20.10
N GLU A 133 2.25 3.19 -20.80
CA GLU A 133 1.29 4.17 -21.32
C GLU A 133 0.65 5.00 -20.20
N ARG A 134 0.22 4.33 -19.12
CA ARG A 134 -0.35 5.00 -17.93
C ARG A 134 0.65 5.93 -17.26
N ALA A 135 1.92 5.52 -17.17
CA ALA A 135 3.00 6.33 -16.60
C ALA A 135 3.26 7.60 -17.43
N LYS A 136 3.39 7.45 -18.76
CA LYS A 136 3.54 8.58 -19.69
C LYS A 136 2.37 9.56 -19.61
N LYS A 137 1.14 9.04 -19.60
CA LYS A 137 -0.09 9.85 -19.49
C LYS A 137 -0.16 10.64 -18.18
N ALA A 138 0.38 10.09 -17.10
CA ALA A 138 0.42 10.73 -15.80
C ALA A 138 1.58 11.73 -15.64
N GLY A 139 2.45 11.86 -16.65
CA GLY A 139 3.62 12.73 -16.60
C GLY A 139 4.70 12.24 -15.63
N ASP A 140 4.80 10.93 -15.41
CA ASP A 140 5.91 10.38 -14.62
C ASP A 140 7.23 10.57 -15.36
N GLU A 141 8.22 11.13 -14.67
CA GLU A 141 9.62 11.06 -15.07
C GLU A 141 10.16 9.70 -14.62
N PHE A 142 10.31 8.75 -15.55
CA PHE A 142 10.93 7.45 -15.30
C PHE A 142 11.65 6.94 -16.56
N ASP A 143 12.71 6.19 -16.36
CA ASP A 143 13.37 5.42 -17.42
C ASP A 143 12.77 4.00 -17.46
N LEU A 144 12.81 3.32 -18.60
CA LEU A 144 12.40 1.92 -18.70
C LEU A 144 13.18 1.03 -17.71
N ALA A 145 14.42 1.40 -17.39
CA ALA A 145 15.22 0.74 -16.36
C ALA A 145 14.59 0.79 -14.96
N ASP A 146 13.76 1.79 -14.65
CA ASP A 146 13.06 1.87 -13.36
C ASP A 146 11.99 0.77 -13.22
N LEU A 147 11.52 0.18 -14.33
CA LEU A 147 10.59 -0.95 -14.31
C LEU A 147 11.27 -2.28 -13.94
N GLU A 148 12.60 -2.35 -14.08
CA GLU A 148 13.42 -3.50 -13.72
C GLU A 148 14.08 -3.32 -12.33
N HIS A 149 13.75 -2.23 -11.62
CA HIS A 149 14.33 -1.96 -10.31
C HIS A 149 14.03 -3.12 -9.33
N PRO A 150 14.96 -3.52 -8.44
CA PRO A 150 14.77 -4.67 -7.55
C PRO A 150 13.50 -4.59 -6.69
N THR A 151 13.06 -3.39 -6.32
CA THR A 151 11.81 -3.19 -5.56
C THR A 151 10.54 -3.35 -6.39
N GLU A 152 10.63 -3.27 -7.72
CA GLU A 152 9.53 -3.56 -8.65
C GLU A 152 9.50 -5.06 -8.98
N LEU A 153 10.67 -5.73 -9.04
CA LEU A 153 10.78 -7.19 -9.22
C LEU A 153 10.44 -7.98 -7.93
N ALA A 154 10.78 -7.45 -6.76
CA ALA A 154 10.52 -8.12 -5.47
C ALA A 154 9.02 -8.38 -5.25
N VAL A 155 8.17 -7.50 -5.79
CA VAL A 155 6.70 -7.57 -5.73
C VAL A 155 6.17 -8.87 -6.36
N ASP A 156 6.83 -9.37 -7.41
CA ASP A 156 6.44 -10.56 -8.16
C ASP A 156 6.76 -11.86 -7.41
N HIS A 157 7.65 -11.81 -6.43
CA HIS A 157 8.09 -12.99 -5.66
C HIS A 157 7.30 -13.24 -4.37
N PHE A 158 6.42 -12.33 -3.98
CA PHE A 158 5.57 -12.53 -2.81
C PHE A 158 4.52 -13.62 -3.06
N GLU A 159 4.27 -14.48 -2.07
CA GLU A 159 3.13 -15.38 -2.11
C GLU A 159 1.88 -14.59 -1.70
N VAL A 160 0.88 -14.57 -2.57
CA VAL A 160 -0.34 -13.79 -2.40
C VAL A 160 -1.56 -14.69 -2.36
N ASP A 161 -2.59 -14.27 -1.63
CA ASP A 161 -3.84 -15.02 -1.49
C ASP A 161 -4.73 -14.83 -2.73
N TYR A 162 -4.66 -13.65 -3.36
CA TYR A 162 -5.37 -13.32 -4.58
C TYR A 162 -4.46 -12.59 -5.57
N GLU A 163 -4.66 -12.86 -6.86
CA GLU A 163 -4.00 -12.14 -7.95
C GLU A 163 -5.05 -11.73 -9.00
N ILE A 164 -5.08 -10.43 -9.33
CA ILE A 164 -6.01 -9.86 -10.31
C ILE A 164 -5.27 -9.03 -11.35
N GLU A 165 -5.61 -9.25 -12.62
CA GLU A 165 -5.06 -8.48 -13.73
C GLU A 165 -5.95 -7.27 -14.07
N ASN A 166 -5.35 -6.08 -14.14
CA ASN A 166 -5.96 -4.82 -14.54
C ASN A 166 -5.54 -4.42 -15.96
N ALA A 167 -5.97 -5.22 -16.94
CA ALA A 167 -5.72 -4.98 -18.37
C ALA A 167 -6.80 -4.14 -19.08
N GLY A 168 -8.01 -4.08 -18.50
CA GLY A 168 -9.17 -3.45 -19.12
C GLY A 168 -9.55 -2.10 -18.51
N LYS A 169 -10.85 -1.84 -18.46
CA LYS A 169 -11.41 -0.62 -17.87
C LYS A 169 -11.45 -0.71 -16.34
N PRO A 170 -11.50 0.44 -15.62
CA PRO A 170 -11.64 0.47 -14.16
C PRO A 170 -12.78 -0.40 -13.60
N GLU A 171 -13.91 -0.48 -14.30
CA GLU A 171 -15.08 -1.23 -13.87
C GLU A 171 -14.79 -2.74 -13.77
N GLU A 172 -13.99 -3.27 -14.69
CA GLU A 172 -13.58 -4.68 -14.67
C GLU A 172 -12.65 -4.99 -13.48
N LEU A 173 -11.84 -4.02 -13.04
CA LEU A 173 -11.06 -4.16 -11.81
C LEU A 173 -11.97 -4.19 -10.58
N TYR A 174 -12.99 -3.33 -10.55
CA TYR A 174 -13.94 -3.26 -9.45
C TYR A 174 -14.73 -4.56 -9.28
N GLU A 175 -15.24 -5.14 -10.37
CA GLU A 175 -15.94 -6.42 -10.33
C GLU A 175 -15.09 -7.56 -9.72
N LYS A 176 -13.79 -7.59 -10.05
CA LYS A 176 -12.84 -8.56 -9.48
C LYS A 176 -12.60 -8.31 -7.99
N LEU A 177 -12.52 -7.04 -7.57
CA LEU A 177 -12.40 -6.68 -6.17
C LEU A 177 -13.67 -7.04 -5.39
N ASP A 178 -14.85 -6.83 -5.98
CA ASP A 178 -16.13 -7.17 -5.38
C ASP A 178 -16.26 -8.67 -5.12
N ALA A 179 -15.83 -9.51 -6.08
CA ALA A 179 -15.80 -10.95 -5.90
C ALA A 179 -14.91 -11.36 -4.71
N ILE A 180 -13.71 -10.79 -4.58
CA ILE A 180 -12.80 -11.06 -3.46
C ILE A 180 -13.41 -10.58 -2.14
N MET A 181 -13.98 -9.37 -2.10
CA MET A 181 -14.58 -8.84 -0.88
C MET A 181 -15.81 -9.66 -0.45
N ALA A 182 -16.58 -10.16 -1.41
CA ALA A 182 -17.71 -11.04 -1.14
C ALA A 182 -17.28 -12.38 -0.52
N GLU A 183 -16.06 -12.88 -0.78
CA GLU A 183 -15.50 -14.05 -0.10
C GLU A 183 -14.95 -13.71 1.30
N LEU A 184 -14.27 -12.56 1.43
CA LEU A 184 -13.56 -12.19 2.66
C LEU A 184 -14.47 -11.64 3.77
N LEU A 185 -15.65 -11.11 3.42
CA LEU A 185 -16.54 -10.41 4.36
C LEU A 185 -17.77 -11.21 4.78
N VAL A 186 -17.83 -12.51 4.44
CA VAL A 186 -18.89 -13.44 4.89
C VAL A 186 -18.78 -13.74 6.38
#